data_AF-A0A2N5ABJ4-F1
#
_entry.id   AF-A0A2N5ABJ4-F1
#
_cell.length_a   1.000
_cell.length_b   1.000
_cell.length_c   1.000
_cell.angle_alpha   90.00
_cell.angle_beta   90.00
_cell.angle_gamma   90.00
#
_symmetry.space_group_name_H-M   'P 1'
#
loop_
_entity.id
_entity.type
_entity.pdbx_description
1 polymer ?
#
loop_
_entity_poly.entity_id
_entity_poly.type
_entity_poly.pdbx_seq_one_letter_code
_entity_poly.pdbx_strand_id
1 'polypeptide(L)'
;MDAISWQLLIEGAWTTLWISAIAIASGVVAGLLIALVRMLRLPVIDQLLVVYISLARATPLVTLVLFLFLSLPTMGINLDKNVAAIVA
;
A
#
# COMPACT_ATOMS: atom_id res chain seq x y z
N MET A 1 -14.46 -24.07 -20.70
CA MET A 1 -14.21 -23.28 -19.48
C MET A 1 -15.11 -23.85 -18.43
N ASP A 2 -14.52 -24.53 -17.44
CA ASP A 2 -15.27 -25.32 -16.48
C ASP A 2 -15.81 -24.42 -15.36
N ALA A 3 -16.89 -24.84 -14.69
CA ALA A 3 -17.53 -24.04 -13.65
C ALA A 3 -16.56 -23.62 -12.52
N ILE A 4 -15.53 -24.43 -12.26
CA ILE A 4 -14.48 -24.18 -11.28
C ILE A 4 -13.62 -22.96 -11.69
N SER A 5 -13.28 -22.83 -12.97
CA SER A 5 -12.50 -21.69 -13.47
C SER A 5 -13.27 -20.37 -13.27
N TRP A 6 -14.58 -20.39 -13.50
CA TRP A 6 -15.44 -19.21 -13.28
C TRP A 6 -15.52 -18.82 -11.80
N GLN A 7 -15.61 -19.80 -10.90
CA GLN A 7 -15.60 -19.53 -9.46
C GLN A 7 -14.28 -18.88 -9.00
N LEU A 8 -13.14 -19.40 -9.45
CA LEU A 8 -11.83 -18.83 -9.11
C LEU A 8 -11.66 -17.39 -9.63
N LEU A 9 -12.17 -17.09 -10.82
CA LEU A 9 -12.12 -15.73 -11.36
C LEU A 9 -12.97 -14.74 -10.55
N ILE A 10 -14.16 -15.17 -10.11
CA ILE A 10 -15.02 -14.34 -9.26
C ILE A 10 -14.38 -14.13 -7.88
N GLU A 11 -13.79 -15.17 -7.31
CA GLU A 11 -13.11 -15.08 -6.02
C GLU A 11 -11.87 -14.18 -6.08
N GLY A 12 -11.08 -14.28 -7.15
CA GLY A 12 -9.96 -13.38 -7.41
C GLY A 12 -10.42 -11.93 -7.60
N ALA A 13 -11.46 -11.70 -8.39
CA ALA A 13 -12.03 -10.37 -8.62
C ALA A 13 -12.55 -9.75 -7.32
N TRP A 14 -13.25 -10.54 -6.50
CA TRP A 14 -13.70 -10.12 -5.18
C TRP A 14 -12.50 -9.74 -4.29
N THR A 15 -11.45 -10.56 -4.31
CA THR A 15 -10.24 -10.35 -3.54
C THR A 15 -9.55 -9.03 -3.88
N THR A 16 -9.37 -8.75 -5.16
CA THR A 16 -8.84 -7.46 -5.62
C THR A 16 -9.74 -6.30 -5.20
N LEU A 17 -11.06 -6.44 -5.35
CA LEU A 17 -12.01 -5.37 -5.07
C LEU A 17 -11.91 -4.90 -3.60
N TRP A 18 -11.97 -5.83 -2.65
CA TRP A 18 -11.97 -5.45 -1.23
C TRP A 18 -10.59 -4.96 -0.77
N ILE A 19 -9.49 -5.56 -1.25
CA ILE A 19 -8.13 -5.10 -0.94
C ILE A 19 -7.91 -3.69 -1.47
N SER A 20 -8.24 -3.45 -2.74
CA SER A 20 -8.11 -2.12 -3.36
C SER A 20 -9.00 -1.09 -2.68
N ALA A 21 -10.23 -1.45 -2.30
CA ALA A 21 -11.11 -0.53 -1.60
C ALA A 21 -10.52 -0.04 -0.27
N ILE A 22 -9.97 -0.96 0.54
CA ILE A 22 -9.33 -0.61 1.82
C ILE A 22 -8.06 0.21 1.57
N ALA A 23 -7.18 -0.23 0.67
CA ALA A 23 -5.92 0.44 0.38
C ALA A 23 -6.13 1.87 -0.15
N ILE A 24 -7.11 2.07 -1.04
CA ILE A 24 -7.48 3.39 -1.56
C ILE A 24 -8.04 4.25 -0.43
N ALA A 25 -8.96 3.73 0.38
CA ALA A 25 -9.57 4.48 1.47
C ALA A 25 -8.50 4.95 2.48
N SER A 26 -7.60 4.06 2.91
CA SER A 26 -6.51 4.42 3.82
C SER A 26 -5.51 5.38 3.16
N GLY A 27 -5.15 5.15 1.89
CA GLY A 27 -4.23 6.00 1.15
C GLY A 27 -4.75 7.42 0.95
N VAL A 28 -6.04 7.58 0.69
CA VAL A 28 -6.69 8.89 0.57
C VAL A 28 -6.69 9.62 1.91
N VAL A 29 -7.04 8.95 3.01
CA VAL A 29 -7.02 9.55 4.34
C VAL A 29 -5.60 9.98 4.73
N ALA A 30 -4.61 9.11 4.55
CA ALA A 30 -3.22 9.42 4.85
C ALA A 30 -2.68 10.56 3.95
N GLY A 31 -2.97 10.51 2.66
CA GLY A 31 -2.59 11.56 1.70
C GLY A 31 -3.20 12.91 2.02
N LEU A 32 -4.47 12.93 2.46
CA LEU A 32 -5.15 14.15 2.90
C LEU A 32 -4.51 14.73 4.17
N LEU A 33 -4.21 13.89 5.17
CA LEU A 33 -3.53 14.33 6.38
C LEU A 33 -2.14 14.93 6.07
N ILE A 34 -1.37 14.26 5.20
CA ILE A 34 -0.07 14.77 4.73
C ILE A 34 -0.25 16.12 4.04
N ALA A 35 -1.25 16.27 3.16
CA ALA A 35 -1.52 17.53 2.48
C ALA A 35 -1.87 18.67 3.44
N LEU A 36 -2.70 18.39 4.46
CA LEU A 36 -3.05 19.37 5.50
C LEU A 36 -1.82 19.78 6.33
N VAL A 37 -0.95 18.84 6.69
CA VAL A 37 0.29 19.15 7.42
C VAL A 37 1.21 20.03 6.58
N ARG A 38 1.32 19.79 5.26
CA ARG A 38 2.10 20.65 4.36
C ARG A 38 1.55 22.08 4.27
N MET A 39 0.24 22.28 4.42
CA MET A 39 -0.35 23.63 4.44
C MET A 39 0.12 24.48 5.63
N LEU A 40 0.60 23.85 6.72
CA LEU A 40 1.16 24.56 7.87
C LEU A 40 2.52 25.23 7.56
N ARG A 41 3.13 24.93 6.41
CA ARG A 41 4.39 25.53 5.91
C ARG A 41 5.56 25.49 6.91
N LEU A 42 5.60 24.47 7.77
CA LEU A 42 6.71 24.26 8.71
C LEU A 42 7.94 23.80 7.91
N PRO A 43 9.05 24.57 7.89
CA PRO A 43 10.13 24.38 6.92
C PRO A 43 10.82 23.01 7.03
N VAL A 44 10.96 22.47 8.25
CA VAL A 44 11.57 21.15 8.48
C VAL A 44 10.61 20.02 8.09
N ILE A 45 9.34 20.13 8.47
CA ILE A 45 8.35 19.08 8.23
C ILE A 45 8.00 18.99 6.74
N ASP A 46 7.87 20.14 6.06
CA ASP A 46 7.59 20.16 4.62
C ASP A 46 8.70 19.47 3.82
N GLN A 47 9.98 19.71 4.16
CA GLN A 47 11.10 19.02 3.52
C GLN A 47 11.07 17.50 3.74
N LEU A 48 10.83 17.05 4.97
CA LEU A 48 10.70 15.62 5.28
C LEU A 48 9.54 14.97 4.51
N LEU A 49 8.40 15.65 4.44
CA LEU A 49 7.23 15.16 3.71
C LEU A 49 7.49 15.13 2.19
N VAL A 50 8.19 16.13 1.64
CA VAL A 50 8.60 16.12 0.23
C VAL A 50 9.49 14.92 -0.09
N VAL A 51 10.47 14.64 0.77
CA VAL A 51 11.34 13.45 0.61
C VAL A 51 10.52 12.17 0.70
N TYR A 52 9.66 12.03 1.71
CA TYR A 52 8.77 10.87 1.86
C TYR A 52 7.88 10.66 0.62
N ILE A 53 7.19 11.70 0.14
CA ILE A 53 6.31 11.63 -1.03
C ILE A 53 7.10 11.27 -2.29
N SER A 54 8.31 11.84 -2.44
CA SER A 54 9.19 11.56 -3.58
C SER A 54 9.61 10.09 -3.59
N LEU A 55 10.06 9.57 -2.44
CA LEU A 55 10.46 8.16 -2.30
C LEU A 55 9.28 7.22 -2.53
N ALA A 56 8.13 7.47 -1.90
CA ALA A 56 6.93 6.65 -2.06
C ALA A 56 6.48 6.57 -3.52
N ARG A 57 6.59 7.67 -4.27
CA ARG A 57 6.25 7.70 -5.70
C ARG A 57 7.33 7.13 -6.62
N ALA A 58 8.60 7.23 -6.23
CA ALA A 58 9.72 6.71 -7.02
C ALA A 58 9.93 5.20 -6.82
N THR A 59 9.41 4.63 -5.72
CA THR A 59 9.56 3.21 -5.40
C THR A 59 8.57 2.37 -6.21
N PRO A 60 9.02 1.36 -6.96
CA PRO A 60 8.11 0.46 -7.65
C PRO A 60 7.27 -0.34 -6.63
N LEU A 61 5.95 -0.35 -6.81
CA LEU A 61 5.03 -1.04 -5.90
C LEU A 61 5.37 -2.53 -5.76
N VAL A 62 5.71 -3.19 -6.86
CA VAL A 62 6.13 -4.61 -6.84
C VAL A 62 7.35 -4.81 -5.94
N THR A 63 8.35 -3.93 -6.03
CA THR A 63 9.53 -3.98 -5.17
C THR A 63 9.17 -3.79 -3.70
N LEU A 64 8.24 -2.88 -3.40
CA LEU A 64 7.79 -2.62 -2.04
C LEU A 64 7.06 -3.84 -1.44
N VAL A 65 6.14 -4.44 -2.19
CA VAL A 65 5.47 -5.69 -1.81
C VAL A 65 6.49 -6.81 -1.56
N LEU A 66 7.42 -7.02 -2.50
CA LEU A 66 8.47 -8.04 -2.35
C LEU A 66 9.37 -7.76 -1.16
N PHE A 67 9.74 -6.51 -0.91
CA PHE A 67 10.50 -6.13 0.27
C PHE A 67 9.72 -6.45 1.55
N LEU A 68 8.42 -6.14 1.60
CA LEU A 68 7.60 -6.47 2.77
C LEU A 68 7.53 -7.99 3.01
N PHE A 69 7.38 -8.78 1.95
CA PHE A 69 7.25 -10.24 2.07
C PHE A 69 8.56 -10.99 2.28
N LEU A 70 9.66 -10.52 1.70
CA LEU A 70 10.93 -11.23 1.73
C LEU A 70 11.84 -10.73 2.85
N SER A 71 11.81 -9.42 3.14
CA SER A 71 12.73 -8.81 4.10
C SER A 71 12.17 -8.85 5.53
N LEU A 72 10.89 -8.54 5.78
CA LEU A 72 10.35 -8.54 7.16
C LEU A 72 10.47 -9.89 7.88
N PRO A 73 10.25 -11.06 7.24
CA PRO A 73 10.41 -12.34 7.91
C PRO A 73 11.85 -12.58 8.40
N THR A 74 12.85 -12.05 7.70
CA THR A 74 14.26 -12.15 8.14
C THR A 74 14.54 -11.35 9.41
N MET A 75 13.68 -10.36 9.72
CA MET A 75 13.71 -9.60 10.97
C MET A 75 12.77 -10.17 12.04
N GLY A 76 12.16 -11.35 11.80
CA GLY A 76 11.25 -12.03 12.72
C GLY A 76 9.79 -11.56 12.67
N ILE A 77 9.43 -10.68 11.73
CA ILE A 77 8.06 -10.19 11.57
C ILE A 77 7.41 -10.93 10.39
N ASN A 78 6.47 -11.82 10.68
CA ASN A 78 5.71 -12.52 9.64
C ASN A 78 4.43 -11.71 9.33
N LEU A 79 4.46 -10.99 8.21
CA LEU A 79 3.31 -10.21 7.75
C LEU A 79 2.36 -11.08 6.93
N ASP A 80 1.07 -11.06 7.27
CA ASP A 80 0.04 -11.75 6.48
C ASP A 80 -0.07 -11.16 5.07
N LYS A 81 -0.41 -12.00 4.09
CA LYS A 81 -0.38 -11.63 2.67
C LYS A 81 -1.31 -10.48 2.33
N ASN A 82 -2.47 -10.49 2.96
CA ASN A 82 -3.49 -9.47 2.81
C ASN A 82 -3.04 -8.12 3.37
N VAL A 83 -2.34 -8.13 4.51
CA VAL A 83 -1.83 -6.92 5.15
C VAL A 83 -0.72 -6.30 4.31
N ALA A 84 0.21 -7.12 3.81
CA ALA A 84 1.26 -6.64 2.90
C ALA A 84 0.68 -6.00 1.63
N ALA A 85 -0.38 -6.57 1.07
CA ALA A 85 -1.05 -6.03 -0.12
C ALA A 85 -1.81 -4.71 0.13
N ILE A 86 -2.25 -4.46 1.36
CA ILE A 86 -2.93 -3.21 1.74
C ILE A 86 -1.93 -2.09 2.03
N VAL A 87 -0.76 -2.42 2.57
CA VAL A 87 0.21 -1.44 3.11
C VAL A 87 1.27 -1.01 2.08
N ALA A 88 1.63 -1.88 1.13
CA ALA A 88 2.54 -1.54 0.04
C ALA A 88 1.86 -0.65 -1.01
#